data_AF-A0A093RC32-F1
#
_entry.id   AF-A0A093RC32-F1
#
_cell.length_a   1.000
_cell.length_b   1.000
_cell.length_c   1.000
_cell.angle_alpha   90.00
_cell.angle_beta   90.00
_cell.angle_gamma   90.00
#
_symmetry.space_group_name_H-M   'P 1'
#
loop_
_entity.id
_entity.type
_entity.pdbx_description
1 polymer ?
#
loop_
_entity_poly.entity_id
_entity_poly.type
_entity_poly.pdbx_seq_one_letter_code
_entity_poly.pdbx_strand_id
1 'polypeptide(L)'
;ADGLFVTDYFTRTPRKLSPFRSFASIELFHFHIPEDTVIAVWNLITFKEQGGTFGDQCPDRSITVYFRSGAPSVINPLHTHFPRDTAVPGSFALTLTWTLPNRTTGVFNVTSPLPGDWFLAAHLPKDEGKISVKGLYEECQYLFQPQLIVQRLVNIAVLYPGYVTEQSMAPHNRSCLYKVFVPSYTSRMLVEVLRCRGAEGCPLWLRVRAKAPPLHNSTALDCREHASCQLALDLPFWQQWYYVLVEKHPGVQGTVSFQVTVQLTDCSRPSLGRPPFLPSSASMNMPHSFGSA
;
A
#
# COMPACT_ATOMS: atom_id res chain seq x y z
N ALA A 1 3.14 -9.42 22.54
CA ALA A 1 2.07 -8.48 22.93
C ALA A 1 0.93 -8.71 21.95
N ASP A 2 -0.27 -9.03 22.43
CA ASP A 2 -1.44 -9.14 21.57
C ASP A 2 -1.69 -7.77 20.94
N GLY A 3 -1.54 -7.72 19.62
CA GLY A 3 -1.78 -6.51 18.85
C GLY A 3 -3.24 -6.11 18.97
N LEU A 4 -3.51 -4.87 19.41
CA LEU A 4 -4.85 -4.33 19.33
C LEU A 4 -5.12 -3.99 17.86
N PHE A 5 -6.21 -4.53 17.31
CA PHE A 5 -6.61 -4.26 15.93
C PHE A 5 -7.79 -3.29 15.90
N VAL A 6 -7.73 -2.34 14.97
CA VAL A 6 -8.84 -1.43 14.67
C VAL A 6 -9.25 -1.65 13.22
N THR A 7 -10.56 -1.73 12.97
CA THR A 7 -11.10 -1.90 11.62
C THR A 7 -11.79 -0.62 11.16
N ASP A 8 -11.33 -0.06 10.04
CA ASP A 8 -11.91 1.12 9.42
C ASP A 8 -12.65 0.73 8.13
N TYR A 9 -13.77 1.40 7.86
CA TYR A 9 -14.64 1.14 6.71
C TYR A 9 -14.80 2.40 5.85
N PHE A 10 -14.49 2.29 4.56
CA PHE A 10 -14.60 3.38 3.59
C PHE A 10 -15.48 2.96 2.43
N THR A 11 -16.54 3.71 2.16
CA THR A 11 -17.45 3.43 1.04
C THR A 11 -17.44 4.60 0.06
N ARG A 12 -17.37 4.31 -1.24
CA ARG A 12 -17.60 5.30 -2.29
C ARG A 12 -19.03 5.19 -2.82
N THR A 13 -19.55 6.29 -3.35
CA THR A 13 -20.86 6.32 -3.99
C THR A 13 -20.84 5.46 -5.26
N PRO A 14 -21.94 4.77 -5.60
CA PRO A 14 -22.06 4.08 -6.87
C PRO A 14 -21.82 5.03 -8.05
N ARG A 15 -21.08 4.58 -9.08
CA ARG A 15 -20.91 5.32 -10.34
C ARG A 15 -21.32 4.47 -11.53
N LYS A 16 -21.88 5.11 -12.54
CA LYS A 16 -22.27 4.47 -13.81
C LYS A 16 -21.02 4.15 -14.62
N LEU A 17 -20.85 2.88 -14.98
CA LEU A 17 -19.77 2.45 -15.84
C LEU A 17 -20.14 2.66 -17.31
N SER A 18 -19.11 2.98 -18.11
CA SER A 18 -19.21 3.09 -19.56
C SER A 18 -18.41 1.98 -20.26
N PRO A 19 -18.82 1.55 -21.47
CA PRO A 19 -18.00 0.70 -22.32
C PRO A 19 -16.63 1.33 -22.58
N PHE A 20 -15.57 0.51 -22.51
CA PHE A 20 -14.22 1.01 -22.72
C PHE A 20 -14.01 1.47 -24.17
N ARG A 21 -13.68 2.74 -24.33
CA ARG A 21 -13.27 3.36 -25.61
C ARG A 21 -11.89 3.99 -25.50
N SER A 22 -11.63 4.66 -24.38
CA SER A 22 -10.39 5.34 -24.05
C SER A 22 -10.25 5.45 -22.53
N PHE A 23 -9.12 5.98 -22.05
CA PHE A 23 -8.95 6.22 -20.61
C PHE A 23 -10.02 7.16 -20.03
N ALA A 24 -10.61 8.06 -20.83
CA ALA A 24 -11.68 8.96 -20.38
C ALA A 24 -13.02 8.25 -20.13
N SER A 25 -13.18 7.00 -20.59
CA SER A 25 -14.41 6.22 -20.40
C SER A 25 -14.40 5.33 -19.14
N ILE A 26 -13.32 5.38 -18.37
CA ILE A 26 -13.21 4.62 -17.11
C ILE A 26 -13.74 5.45 -15.95
N GLU A 27 -14.28 4.76 -14.96
CA GLU A 27 -14.58 5.38 -13.67
C GLU A 27 -13.40 5.17 -12.72
N LEU A 28 -12.88 6.28 -12.19
CA LEU A 28 -11.78 6.29 -11.23
C LEU A 28 -12.31 6.47 -9.80
N PHE A 29 -11.83 5.62 -8.89
CA PHE A 29 -12.13 5.71 -7.47
C PHE A 29 -10.83 5.85 -6.70
N HIS A 30 -10.80 6.80 -5.78
CA HIS A 30 -9.67 7.03 -4.90
C HIS A 30 -9.97 6.49 -3.50
N PHE A 31 -8.98 5.87 -2.87
CA PHE A 31 -8.98 5.46 -1.48
C PHE A 31 -7.67 5.88 -0.84
N HIS A 32 -7.70 6.19 0.45
CA HIS A 32 -6.51 6.45 1.23
C HIS A 32 -6.36 5.34 2.26
N ILE A 33 -5.24 4.60 2.19
CA ILE A 33 -4.90 3.56 3.16
C ILE A 33 -4.08 4.19 4.27
N PRO A 34 -4.54 4.16 5.54
CA PRO A 34 -3.78 4.72 6.65
C PRO A 34 -2.48 3.94 6.91
N GLU A 35 -1.58 4.54 7.69
CA GLU A 35 -0.42 3.84 8.23
C GLU A 35 -0.83 2.71 9.18
N ASP A 36 0.11 1.80 9.44
CA ASP A 36 -0.07 0.64 10.32
C ASP A 36 -1.15 -0.36 9.85
N THR A 37 -1.57 -0.30 8.58
CA THR A 37 -2.51 -1.28 7.99
C THR A 37 -1.83 -2.65 7.75
N VAL A 38 -2.43 -3.71 8.29
CA VAL A 38 -1.97 -5.09 8.12
C VAL A 38 -2.73 -5.84 7.02
N ILE A 39 -3.98 -5.48 6.76
CA ILE A 39 -4.77 -6.01 5.65
C ILE A 39 -5.75 -4.96 5.13
N ALA A 40 -5.89 -4.91 3.81
CA ALA A 40 -6.91 -4.14 3.11
C ALA A 40 -7.75 -5.09 2.24
N VAL A 41 -9.06 -4.97 2.34
CA VAL A 41 -10.03 -5.78 1.59
C VAL A 41 -11.00 -4.85 0.88
N TRP A 42 -11.02 -4.93 -0.44
CA TRP A 42 -12.02 -4.27 -1.26
C TRP A 42 -13.18 -5.22 -1.51
N ASN A 43 -14.38 -4.79 -1.13
CA ASN A 43 -15.64 -5.39 -1.52
C ASN A 43 -16.20 -4.61 -2.72
N LEU A 44 -16.36 -5.30 -3.84
CA LEU A 44 -16.65 -4.72 -5.14
C LEU A 44 -18.08 -5.07 -5.50
N ILE A 45 -19.00 -4.10 -5.43
CA ILE A 45 -20.42 -4.34 -5.66
C ILE A 45 -20.80 -3.77 -7.02
N THR A 46 -21.48 -4.58 -7.82
CA THR A 46 -22.01 -4.18 -9.12
C THR A 46 -23.49 -4.51 -9.20
N PHE A 47 -24.28 -3.64 -9.82
CA PHE A 47 -25.69 -3.88 -10.03
C PHE A 47 -26.18 -3.25 -11.33
N LYS A 48 -27.28 -3.80 -11.86
CA LYS A 48 -27.93 -3.31 -13.09
C LYS A 48 -29.18 -2.53 -12.76
N GLU A 49 -29.37 -1.43 -13.48
CA GLU A 49 -30.55 -0.59 -13.37
C GLU A 49 -31.13 -0.31 -14.76
N GLN A 50 -32.45 -0.29 -14.86
CA GLN A 50 -33.20 0.11 -16.05
C GLN A 50 -34.43 0.92 -15.60
N GLY A 51 -34.54 2.17 -16.07
CA GLY A 51 -35.71 3.01 -15.75
C GLY A 51 -35.91 3.38 -14.28
N GLY A 52 -34.88 3.29 -13.44
CA GLY A 52 -35.01 3.47 -11.98
C GLY A 52 -35.48 2.21 -11.24
N THR A 53 -35.54 1.06 -11.94
CA THR A 53 -35.84 -0.26 -11.36
C THR A 53 -34.67 -1.23 -11.60
N PHE A 54 -34.71 -2.41 -10.99
CA PHE A 54 -33.70 -3.44 -11.23
C PHE A 54 -33.70 -3.86 -12.71
N GLY A 55 -32.52 -3.86 -13.33
CA GLY A 55 -32.36 -4.19 -14.74
C GLY A 55 -32.37 -5.69 -15.02
N ASP A 56 -33.46 -6.40 -14.67
CA ASP A 56 -33.61 -7.85 -14.90
C ASP A 56 -33.45 -8.25 -16.37
N GLN A 57 -33.87 -7.37 -17.28
CA GLN A 57 -33.79 -7.56 -18.73
C GLN A 57 -32.43 -7.13 -19.31
N CYS A 58 -31.54 -6.60 -18.49
CA CYS A 58 -30.24 -6.12 -18.95
C CYS A 58 -29.25 -7.26 -19.12
N PRO A 59 -28.50 -7.28 -20.24
CA PRO A 59 -27.56 -8.36 -20.51
C PRO A 59 -26.43 -8.37 -19.47
N ASP A 60 -25.89 -9.55 -19.21
CA ASP A 60 -24.71 -9.71 -18.39
C ASP A 60 -23.47 -9.17 -19.12
N ARG A 61 -22.79 -8.19 -18.52
CA ARG A 61 -21.54 -7.61 -19.03
C ARG A 61 -20.46 -7.68 -17.96
N SER A 62 -19.38 -8.42 -18.20
CA SER A 62 -18.29 -8.53 -17.25
C SER A 62 -17.65 -7.16 -16.97
N ILE A 63 -17.31 -6.88 -15.72
CA ILE A 63 -16.72 -5.59 -15.32
C ILE A 63 -15.27 -5.84 -14.92
N THR A 64 -14.34 -5.12 -15.52
CA THR A 64 -12.92 -5.23 -15.16
C THR A 64 -12.51 -4.05 -14.29
N VAL A 65 -11.86 -4.34 -13.17
CA VAL A 65 -11.38 -3.37 -12.19
C VAL A 65 -9.88 -3.52 -12.02
N TYR A 66 -9.15 -2.40 -12.09
CA TYR A 66 -7.71 -2.34 -11.89
C TYR A 66 -7.37 -1.64 -10.59
N PHE A 67 -6.33 -2.10 -9.90
CA PHE A 67 -5.89 -1.57 -8.59
C PHE A 67 -4.42 -1.17 -8.67
N ARG A 68 -4.11 0.03 -8.17
CA ARG A 68 -2.74 0.52 -8.07
C ARG A 68 -2.55 1.47 -6.90
N SER A 69 -1.41 1.35 -6.22
CA SER A 69 -0.97 2.28 -5.16
C SER A 69 -0.18 3.45 -5.75
N GLY A 70 -0.33 4.62 -5.14
CA GLY A 70 0.37 5.87 -5.44
C GLY A 70 -0.10 6.63 -6.67
N ALA A 71 -0.71 5.97 -7.66
CA ALA A 71 -1.17 6.63 -8.89
C ALA A 71 -2.26 5.83 -9.63
N PRO A 72 -3.06 6.47 -10.50
CA PRO A 72 -3.98 5.79 -11.40
C PRO A 72 -3.27 4.73 -12.29
N SER A 73 -3.93 3.60 -12.53
CA SER A 73 -3.39 2.50 -13.34
C SER A 73 -3.29 2.90 -14.82
N VAL A 74 -2.16 2.60 -15.46
CA VAL A 74 -2.04 2.67 -16.92
C VAL A 74 -2.48 1.33 -17.49
N ILE A 75 -3.56 1.32 -18.26
CA ILE A 75 -4.24 0.09 -18.69
C ILE A 75 -4.35 0.03 -20.22
N ASN A 76 -4.40 -1.18 -20.77
CA ASN A 76 -4.58 -1.41 -22.20
C ASN A 76 -5.58 -2.55 -22.49
N PRO A 77 -6.87 -2.35 -22.19
CA PRO A 77 -7.91 -3.35 -22.46
C PRO A 77 -8.10 -3.67 -23.95
N LEU A 78 -7.64 -2.78 -24.84
CA LEU A 78 -7.77 -2.93 -26.29
C LEU A 78 -6.57 -3.63 -26.94
N HIS A 79 -5.58 -4.08 -26.16
CA HIS A 79 -4.37 -4.76 -26.63
C HIS A 79 -3.62 -3.97 -27.73
N THR A 80 -3.61 -2.65 -27.61
CA THR A 80 -2.84 -1.75 -28.49
C THR A 80 -1.36 -1.71 -28.08
N HIS A 81 -0.50 -1.06 -28.86
CA HIS A 81 0.91 -0.96 -28.51
C HIS A 81 1.22 0.36 -27.81
N PHE A 82 1.86 0.28 -26.64
CA PHE A 82 2.52 1.45 -26.06
C PHE A 82 3.79 1.78 -26.86
N PRO A 83 4.21 3.05 -26.93
CA PRO A 83 5.51 3.43 -27.49
C PRO A 83 6.65 2.65 -26.82
N ARG A 84 7.71 2.32 -27.57
CA ARG A 84 8.78 1.40 -27.13
C ARG A 84 9.43 1.78 -25.79
N ASP A 85 9.60 3.08 -25.54
CA ASP A 85 10.26 3.59 -24.33
C ASP A 85 9.28 3.89 -23.18
N THR A 86 8.06 3.36 -23.23
CA THR A 86 7.05 3.55 -22.19
C THR A 86 7.18 2.46 -21.12
N ALA A 87 7.63 2.84 -19.93
CA ALA A 87 7.54 1.97 -18.76
C ALA A 87 6.10 1.99 -18.22
N VAL A 88 5.43 0.84 -18.25
CA VAL A 88 4.08 0.66 -17.70
C VAL A 88 4.19 -0.08 -16.37
N PRO A 89 3.97 0.59 -15.22
CA PRO A 89 4.00 -0.06 -13.92
C PRO A 89 2.90 -1.12 -13.82
N GLY A 90 3.20 -2.22 -13.13
CA GLY A 90 2.23 -3.28 -12.91
C GLY A 90 0.98 -2.78 -12.16
N SER A 91 -0.18 -3.31 -12.52
CA SER A 91 -1.45 -3.13 -11.83
C SER A 91 -2.13 -4.48 -11.64
N PHE A 92 -2.83 -4.66 -10.52
CA PHE A 92 -3.66 -5.84 -10.33
C PHE A 92 -4.99 -5.63 -11.06
N ALA A 93 -5.52 -6.67 -11.69
CA ALA A 93 -6.80 -6.63 -12.38
C ALA A 93 -7.70 -7.76 -11.88
N LEU A 94 -8.98 -7.45 -11.69
CA LEU A 94 -10.02 -8.42 -11.35
C LEU A 94 -11.21 -8.22 -12.28
N THR A 95 -11.68 -9.31 -12.88
CA THR A 95 -12.88 -9.32 -13.73
C THR A 95 -14.04 -9.92 -12.97
N LEU A 96 -15.10 -9.16 -12.81
CA LEU A 96 -16.33 -9.53 -12.14
C LEU A 96 -17.31 -10.12 -13.17
N THR A 97 -17.72 -11.36 -12.95
CA THR A 97 -18.75 -12.05 -13.74
C THR A 97 -20.06 -12.11 -12.95
N TRP A 98 -21.20 -12.03 -13.63
CA TRP A 98 -22.51 -12.04 -12.99
C TRP A 98 -22.82 -13.42 -12.42
N THR A 99 -23.05 -13.48 -11.10
CA THR A 99 -23.45 -14.72 -10.40
C THR A 99 -24.90 -14.69 -9.96
N LEU A 100 -25.48 -13.50 -9.78
CA LEU A 100 -26.91 -13.29 -9.54
C LEU A 100 -27.48 -12.35 -10.62
N PRO A 101 -28.79 -12.39 -10.91
CA PRO A 101 -29.40 -11.73 -12.07
C PRO A 101 -29.11 -10.23 -12.15
N ASN A 102 -29.12 -9.54 -11.00
CA ASN A 102 -29.03 -8.08 -10.92
C ASN A 102 -27.88 -7.55 -10.09
N ARG A 103 -27.10 -8.44 -9.46
CA ARG A 103 -26.03 -8.06 -8.56
C ARG A 103 -24.89 -9.05 -8.65
N THR A 104 -23.67 -8.57 -8.79
CA THR A 104 -22.49 -9.40 -8.53
C THR A 104 -21.58 -8.72 -7.54
N THR A 105 -20.88 -9.52 -6.74
CA THR A 105 -19.90 -9.05 -5.77
C THR A 105 -18.57 -9.74 -6.00
N GLY A 106 -17.48 -8.99 -5.92
CA GLY A 106 -16.13 -9.53 -5.90
C GLY A 106 -15.35 -9.04 -4.70
N VAL A 107 -14.28 -9.76 -4.37
CA VAL A 107 -13.39 -9.41 -3.25
C VAL A 107 -11.96 -9.37 -3.76
N PHE A 108 -11.24 -8.31 -3.42
CA PHE A 108 -9.80 -8.19 -3.65
C PHE A 108 -9.11 -7.84 -2.35
N ASN A 109 -8.10 -8.59 -1.94
CA ASN A 109 -7.39 -8.37 -0.68
C ASN A 109 -5.89 -8.19 -0.89
N VAL A 110 -5.29 -7.35 -0.05
CA VAL A 110 -3.84 -7.10 -0.02
C VAL A 110 -3.37 -7.14 1.43
N THR A 111 -2.35 -7.96 1.70
CA THR A 111 -1.69 -8.04 3.00
C THR A 111 -0.53 -7.06 3.08
N SER A 112 -0.38 -6.40 4.23
CA SER A 112 0.59 -5.32 4.47
C SER A 112 0.68 -4.33 3.30
N PRO A 113 -0.46 -3.69 2.92
CA PRO A 113 -0.50 -2.75 1.80
C PRO A 113 0.37 -1.53 2.08
N LEU A 114 0.87 -0.89 1.02
CA LEU A 114 1.53 0.41 1.15
C LEU A 114 0.51 1.46 1.59
N PRO A 115 0.82 2.31 2.59
CA PRO A 115 -0.04 3.41 2.99
C PRO A 115 -0.07 4.50 1.91
N GLY A 116 -1.06 5.38 2.01
CA GLY A 116 -1.26 6.49 1.09
C GLY A 116 -2.34 6.21 0.05
N ASP A 117 -2.22 6.85 -1.11
CA ASP A 117 -3.28 6.86 -2.12
C ASP A 117 -3.34 5.54 -2.90
N TRP A 118 -4.56 5.07 -3.13
CA TRP A 118 -4.88 3.92 -3.95
C TRP A 118 -5.96 4.30 -4.94
N PHE A 119 -5.76 3.88 -6.19
CA PHE A 119 -6.66 4.18 -7.29
C PHE A 119 -7.22 2.90 -7.87
N LEU A 120 -8.54 2.87 -8.02
CA LEU A 120 -9.28 1.84 -8.71
C LEU A 120 -9.78 2.41 -10.04
N ALA A 121 -9.59 1.68 -11.13
CA ALA A 121 -10.15 2.02 -12.44
C ALA A 121 -11.11 0.92 -12.86
N ALA A 122 -12.39 1.24 -13.09
CA ALA A 122 -13.41 0.28 -13.50
C ALA A 122 -14.02 0.66 -14.85
N HIS A 123 -14.29 -0.34 -15.68
CA HIS A 123 -14.97 -0.14 -16.96
C HIS A 123 -15.77 -1.38 -17.39
N LEU A 124 -16.73 -1.17 -18.29
CA LEU A 124 -17.37 -2.25 -19.04
C LEU A 124 -16.50 -2.66 -20.23
N PRO A 125 -16.72 -3.84 -20.85
CA PRO A 125 -15.97 -4.28 -22.01
C PRO A 125 -16.14 -3.29 -23.17
N LYS A 126 -15.28 -3.41 -24.19
CA LYS A 126 -15.43 -2.62 -25.40
C LYS A 126 -16.84 -2.81 -25.96
N ASP A 127 -17.44 -1.71 -26.40
CA ASP A 127 -18.73 -1.74 -27.07
C ASP A 127 -18.63 -2.52 -28.39
N GLU A 128 -19.60 -3.38 -28.69
CA GLU A 128 -19.64 -4.17 -29.93
C GLU A 128 -19.99 -3.32 -31.17
N GLY A 129 -20.22 -2.01 -30.98
CA GLY A 129 -20.51 -1.08 -32.08
C GLY A 129 -21.95 -1.15 -32.58
N LYS A 130 -22.86 -1.78 -31.82
CA LYS A 130 -24.28 -1.82 -32.16
C LYS A 130 -24.90 -0.43 -31.99
N ILE A 131 -25.31 0.18 -33.11
CA ILE A 131 -26.01 1.46 -33.09
C ILE A 131 -27.40 1.24 -32.50
N SER A 132 -27.70 1.98 -31.45
CA SER A 132 -28.99 1.90 -30.78
C SER A 132 -29.57 3.31 -30.63
N VAL A 133 -30.86 3.46 -30.92
CA VAL A 133 -31.50 4.78 -30.95
C VAL A 133 -31.74 5.26 -29.52
N LYS A 134 -31.10 6.36 -29.14
CA LYS A 134 -31.30 6.98 -27.82
C LYS A 134 -32.73 7.49 -27.70
N GLY A 135 -33.38 7.21 -26.56
CA GLY A 135 -34.70 7.77 -26.22
C GLY A 135 -35.92 6.96 -26.67
N LEU A 136 -35.75 5.81 -27.33
CA LEU A 136 -36.87 4.89 -27.61
C LEU A 136 -37.12 3.86 -26.50
N TYR A 137 -36.12 3.59 -25.66
CA TYR A 137 -36.20 2.60 -24.58
C TYR A 137 -35.32 3.05 -23.40
N GLU A 138 -35.61 2.51 -22.22
CA GLU A 138 -34.81 2.75 -21.02
C GLU A 138 -33.46 2.04 -21.15
N GLU A 139 -32.38 2.82 -21.14
CA GLU A 139 -31.02 2.29 -21.28
C GLU A 139 -30.59 1.52 -20.03
N CYS A 140 -30.03 0.33 -20.23
CA CYS A 140 -29.37 -0.43 -19.17
C CYS A 140 -28.16 0.32 -18.61
N GLN A 141 -28.18 0.56 -17.30
CA GLN A 141 -27.09 1.17 -16.55
C GLN A 141 -26.43 0.13 -15.66
N TYR A 142 -25.10 0.16 -15.66
CA TYR A 142 -24.29 -0.71 -14.79
C TYR A 142 -23.62 0.18 -13.77
N LEU A 143 -23.99 0.01 -12.51
CA LEU A 143 -23.48 0.81 -11.41
C LEU A 143 -22.43 -0.01 -10.64
N PHE A 144 -21.34 0.65 -10.31
CA PHE A 144 -20.23 0.07 -9.56
C PHE A 144 -19.97 0.85 -8.29
N GLN A 145 -19.94 0.14 -7.17
CA GLN A 145 -19.74 0.67 -5.84
C GLN A 145 -18.64 -0.11 -5.13
N PRO A 146 -17.42 0.44 -5.05
CA PRO A 146 -16.35 -0.15 -4.26
C PRO A 146 -16.44 0.28 -2.79
N GLN A 147 -16.17 -0.67 -1.91
CA GLN A 147 -16.01 -0.48 -0.47
C GLN A 147 -14.63 -1.00 -0.07
N LEU A 148 -13.96 -0.32 0.85
CA LEU A 148 -12.67 -0.70 1.40
C LEU A 148 -12.81 -0.93 2.90
N ILE A 149 -12.35 -2.08 3.37
CA ILE A 149 -12.24 -2.44 4.77
C ILE A 149 -10.75 -2.58 5.06
N VAL A 150 -10.23 -1.81 6.01
CA VAL A 150 -8.83 -1.93 6.43
C VAL A 150 -8.77 -2.37 7.88
N GLN A 151 -7.82 -3.24 8.18
CA GLN A 151 -7.49 -3.60 9.55
C GLN A 151 -6.11 -3.04 9.86
N ARG A 152 -6.02 -2.27 10.93
CA ARG A 152 -4.80 -1.61 11.37
C ARG A 152 -4.36 -2.18 12.69
N LEU A 153 -3.07 -2.30 12.85
CA LEU A 153 -2.45 -2.69 14.10
C LEU A 153 -2.10 -1.43 14.88
N VAL A 154 -2.74 -1.21 16.02
CA VAL A 154 -2.45 -0.05 16.87
C VAL A 154 -1.44 -0.41 17.96
N ASN A 155 -0.82 0.61 18.55
CA ASN A 155 0.18 0.47 19.63
C ASN A 155 1.43 -0.33 19.23
N ILE A 156 1.87 -0.21 17.97
CA ILE A 156 3.17 -0.74 17.53
C ILE A 156 4.27 0.01 18.28
N ALA A 157 5.14 -0.75 18.96
CA ALA A 157 6.23 -0.20 19.75
C ALA A 157 7.22 0.57 18.86
N VAL A 158 7.61 1.77 19.30
CA VAL A 158 8.53 2.65 18.56
C VAL A 158 9.96 2.42 19.07
N LEU A 159 10.88 2.12 18.17
CA LEU A 159 12.31 2.10 18.45
C LEU A 159 12.89 3.49 18.24
N TYR A 160 13.58 4.00 19.26
CA TYR A 160 14.30 5.26 19.17
C TYR A 160 15.74 5.02 18.73
N PRO A 161 16.21 5.65 17.65
CA PRO A 161 17.59 5.51 17.20
C PRO A 161 18.60 5.80 18.31
N GLY A 162 19.65 4.98 18.43
CA GLY A 162 20.69 5.09 19.46
C GLY A 162 20.34 4.43 20.79
N TYR A 163 19.07 4.06 21.03
CA TYR A 163 18.65 3.38 22.25
C TYR A 163 18.61 1.86 22.06
N VAL A 164 18.85 1.14 23.16
CA VAL A 164 18.74 -0.32 23.22
C VAL A 164 17.43 -0.68 23.90
N THR A 165 16.59 -1.46 23.23
CA THR A 165 15.31 -1.94 23.77
C THR A 165 15.42 -3.42 24.09
N GLU A 166 15.22 -3.79 25.35
CA GLU A 166 15.16 -5.20 25.76
C GLU A 166 13.77 -5.78 25.48
N GLN A 167 13.72 -6.96 24.88
CA GLN A 167 12.49 -7.69 24.61
C GLN A 167 12.60 -9.14 25.05
N SER A 168 11.51 -9.70 25.54
CA SER A 168 11.30 -11.13 25.65
C SER A 168 10.06 -11.57 24.86
N MET A 169 10.20 -12.66 24.11
CA MET A 169 9.10 -13.31 23.41
C MET A 169 8.72 -14.58 24.16
N ALA A 170 7.54 -14.57 24.77
CA ALA A 170 6.95 -15.76 25.41
C ALA A 170 6.78 -16.93 24.42
N PRO A 171 6.61 -18.18 24.89
CA PRO A 171 6.53 -19.36 24.01
C PRO A 171 5.42 -19.28 22.96
N HIS A 172 4.27 -18.68 23.30
CA HIS A 172 3.14 -18.50 22.38
C HIS A 172 3.33 -17.36 21.38
N ASN A 173 4.18 -16.38 21.71
CA ASN A 173 4.48 -15.25 20.83
C ASN A 173 5.56 -15.64 19.83
N ARG A 174 5.20 -15.65 18.55
CA ARG A 174 6.11 -16.00 17.46
C ARG A 174 6.91 -14.82 16.93
N SER A 175 6.41 -13.61 17.11
CA SER A 175 7.06 -12.42 16.57
C SER A 175 6.79 -11.17 17.40
N CYS A 176 7.63 -10.15 17.20
CA CYS A 176 7.47 -8.80 17.71
C CYS A 176 7.68 -7.80 16.57
N LEU A 177 6.71 -6.91 16.40
CA LEU A 177 6.75 -5.86 15.40
C LEU A 177 7.03 -4.52 16.07
N TYR A 178 7.94 -3.76 15.47
CA TYR A 178 8.31 -2.43 15.88
C TYR A 178 8.25 -1.48 14.70
N LYS A 179 8.26 -0.18 14.99
CA LYS A 179 8.45 0.87 13.99
C LYS A 179 9.54 1.86 14.40
N VAL A 180 10.23 2.42 13.42
CA VAL A 180 11.24 3.45 13.60
C VAL A 180 11.10 4.49 12.52
N PHE A 181 11.20 5.76 12.89
CA PHE A 181 11.10 6.86 11.94
C PHE A 181 12.48 7.18 11.38
N VAL A 182 12.57 7.31 10.05
CA VAL A 182 13.80 7.73 9.38
C VAL A 182 13.69 9.21 8.98
N PRO A 183 14.49 10.11 9.58
CA PRO A 183 14.48 11.53 9.25
C PRO A 183 15.17 11.82 7.92
N SER A 184 15.01 13.05 7.44
CA SER A 184 15.74 13.57 6.28
C SER A 184 17.26 13.50 6.47
N TYR A 185 17.99 13.40 5.37
CA TYR A 185 19.45 13.32 5.35
C TYR A 185 20.05 12.05 5.98
N THR A 186 19.26 10.98 6.13
CA THR A 186 19.81 9.68 6.55
C THR A 186 20.45 8.96 5.37
N SER A 187 21.73 8.62 5.46
CA SER A 187 22.45 7.83 4.44
C SER A 187 22.39 6.34 4.67
N ARG A 188 22.30 5.90 5.93
CA ARG A 188 22.28 4.48 6.29
C ARG A 188 21.49 4.25 7.56
N MET A 189 20.73 3.16 7.59
CA MET A 189 20.04 2.65 8.77
C MET A 189 20.58 1.25 9.08
N LEU A 190 20.99 1.02 10.32
CA LEU A 190 21.48 -0.26 10.81
C LEU A 190 20.55 -0.76 11.92
N VAL A 191 20.00 -1.95 11.76
CA VAL A 191 19.17 -2.61 12.78
C VAL A 191 19.93 -3.79 13.32
N GLU A 192 20.06 -3.89 14.63
CA GLU A 192 20.87 -4.91 15.27
C GLU A 192 20.07 -5.66 16.33
N VAL A 193 20.25 -6.98 16.37
CA VAL A 193 19.76 -7.85 17.44
C VAL A 193 20.96 -8.30 18.27
N LEU A 194 20.97 -7.92 19.53
CA LEU A 194 22.05 -8.16 20.47
C LEU A 194 21.59 -9.08 21.61
N ARG A 195 22.55 -9.73 22.28
CA ARG A 195 22.34 -10.50 23.53
C ARG A 195 21.15 -11.47 23.47
N CYS A 196 21.05 -12.26 22.41
CA CYS A 196 20.02 -13.30 22.32
C CYS A 196 20.26 -14.42 23.35
N ARG A 197 19.22 -14.79 24.10
CA ARG A 197 19.23 -15.83 25.15
C ARG A 197 17.96 -16.67 25.06
N GLY A 198 18.04 -17.92 25.51
CA GLY A 198 16.88 -18.83 25.59
C GLY A 198 16.85 -19.97 24.56
N ALA A 199 17.89 -20.09 23.72
CA ALA A 199 18.11 -21.21 22.82
C ALA A 199 19.61 -21.31 22.48
N GLU A 200 20.03 -22.43 21.85
CA GLU A 200 21.36 -22.50 21.26
C GLU A 200 21.43 -21.58 20.03
N GLY A 201 22.42 -20.68 20.04
CA GLY A 201 22.55 -19.62 19.03
C GLY A 201 21.46 -18.54 19.12
N CYS A 202 21.27 -17.80 18.03
CA CYS A 202 20.23 -16.78 17.90
C CYS A 202 19.17 -17.23 16.89
N PRO A 203 18.12 -17.97 17.31
CA PRO A 203 17.13 -18.51 16.38
C PRO A 203 16.04 -17.47 16.06
N LEU A 204 16.47 -16.32 15.53
CA LEU A 204 15.62 -15.20 15.16
C LEU A 204 15.80 -14.83 13.69
N TRP A 205 14.71 -14.46 13.03
CA TRP A 205 14.70 -13.72 11.78
C TRP A 205 14.53 -12.24 12.07
N LEU A 206 15.36 -11.41 11.44
CA LEU A 206 15.19 -9.97 11.42
C LEU A 206 14.72 -9.54 10.04
N ARG A 207 13.54 -8.92 9.95
CA ARG A 207 12.98 -8.40 8.70
C ARG A 207 12.71 -6.92 8.82
N VAL A 208 13.01 -6.16 7.77
CA VAL A 208 12.77 -4.72 7.74
C VAL A 208 12.13 -4.33 6.42
N ARG A 209 11.11 -3.45 6.49
CA ARG A 209 10.41 -2.91 5.32
C ARG A 209 10.01 -1.46 5.55
N ALA A 210 10.16 -0.63 4.53
CA ALA A 210 9.69 0.74 4.55
C ALA A 210 8.16 0.80 4.41
N LYS A 211 7.52 1.76 5.08
CA LYS A 211 6.11 2.19 4.97
C LYS A 211 5.04 1.18 5.40
N ALA A 212 5.31 -0.11 5.38
CA ALA A 212 4.35 -1.15 5.75
C ALA A 212 5.03 -2.30 6.49
N PRO A 213 4.28 -3.11 7.27
CA PRO A 213 4.83 -4.30 7.93
C PRO A 213 5.53 -5.25 6.94
N PRO A 214 6.61 -5.94 7.38
CA PRO A 214 7.37 -6.82 6.50
C PRO A 214 6.56 -8.02 6.00
N LEU A 215 6.82 -8.39 4.75
CA LEU A 215 6.33 -9.59 4.08
C LEU A 215 7.48 -10.60 3.92
N HIS A 216 7.16 -11.80 3.41
CA HIS A 216 8.14 -12.87 3.17
C HIS A 216 9.29 -12.42 2.23
N ASN A 217 9.02 -11.53 1.29
CA ASN A 217 9.97 -10.98 0.31
C ASN A 217 10.63 -9.67 0.75
N SER A 218 10.41 -9.22 1.99
CA SER A 218 11.09 -8.04 2.52
C SER A 218 12.54 -8.35 2.85
N THR A 219 13.36 -7.30 2.98
CA THR A 219 14.76 -7.43 3.39
C THR A 219 14.83 -8.17 4.72
N ALA A 220 15.56 -9.29 4.75
CA ALA A 220 15.58 -10.22 5.86
C ALA A 220 17.01 -10.74 6.13
N LEU A 221 17.27 -11.09 7.39
CA LEU A 221 18.52 -11.69 7.86
C LEU A 221 18.20 -12.83 8.84
N ASP A 222 18.83 -14.00 8.64
CA ASP A 222 18.81 -15.09 9.61
C ASP A 222 19.93 -14.88 10.63
N CYS A 223 19.57 -14.63 11.89
CA CYS A 223 20.54 -14.40 12.95
C CYS A 223 21.31 -15.67 13.36
N ARG A 224 20.92 -16.87 12.91
CA ARG A 224 21.62 -18.12 13.25
C ARG A 224 23.00 -18.24 12.60
N GLU A 225 23.12 -17.73 11.39
CA GLU A 225 24.32 -17.88 10.56
C GLU A 225 25.36 -16.78 10.83
N HIS A 226 25.00 -15.74 11.59
CA HIS A 226 25.81 -14.55 11.79
C HIS A 226 26.17 -14.34 13.26
N ALA A 227 27.46 -14.22 13.55
CA ALA A 227 27.96 -13.90 14.89
C ALA A 227 27.44 -12.55 15.42
N SER A 228 27.18 -11.60 14.52
CA SER A 228 26.54 -10.31 14.79
C SER A 228 25.29 -10.18 13.90
N CYS A 229 24.09 -10.26 14.49
CA CYS A 229 22.86 -10.11 13.72
C CYS A 229 22.58 -8.63 13.43
N GLN A 230 23.08 -8.14 12.31
CA GLN A 230 23.00 -6.74 11.89
C GLN A 230 22.48 -6.64 10.45
N LEU A 231 21.40 -5.88 10.25
CA LEU A 231 20.83 -5.61 8.93
C LEU A 231 20.98 -4.12 8.59
N ALA A 232 21.76 -3.83 7.54
CA ALA A 232 21.97 -2.50 7.04
C ALA A 232 21.07 -2.19 5.82
N LEU A 233 20.54 -0.97 5.78
CA LEU A 233 19.78 -0.41 4.68
C LEU A 233 20.48 0.89 4.26
N ASP A 234 21.06 0.89 3.07
CA ASP A 234 21.68 2.07 2.48
C ASP A 234 20.64 2.91 1.75
N LEU A 235 20.78 4.24 1.81
CA LEU A 235 19.90 5.23 1.20
C LEU A 235 18.40 5.00 1.54
N PRO A 236 18.03 4.93 2.84
CA PRO A 236 16.64 4.72 3.21
C PRO A 236 15.75 5.89 2.79
N PHE A 237 14.47 5.63 2.53
CA PHE A 237 13.47 6.64 2.23
C PHE A 237 13.32 7.59 3.43
N TRP A 238 13.55 8.87 3.19
CA TRP A 238 13.44 9.90 4.20
C TRP A 238 12.00 10.21 4.55
N GLN A 239 11.79 10.64 5.79
CA GLN A 239 10.50 11.03 6.34
C GLN A 239 9.46 9.91 6.23
N GLN A 240 9.90 8.68 6.47
CA GLN A 240 9.04 7.50 6.40
C GLN A 240 9.25 6.62 7.64
N TRP A 241 8.18 5.95 8.03
CA TRP A 241 8.26 4.87 9.00
C TRP A 241 8.83 3.61 8.36
N TYR A 242 9.73 2.97 9.07
CA TYR A 242 10.24 1.63 8.79
C TYR A 242 9.73 0.67 9.84
N TYR A 243 9.31 -0.51 9.39
CA TYR A 243 8.80 -1.56 10.25
C TYR A 243 9.87 -2.63 10.40
N VAL A 244 10.16 -2.97 11.65
CA VAL A 244 11.15 -3.98 12.03
C VAL A 244 10.40 -5.15 12.67
N LEU A 245 10.50 -6.33 12.07
CA LEU A 245 9.85 -7.54 12.54
C LEU A 245 10.93 -8.53 12.98
N VAL A 246 10.86 -8.96 14.22
CA VAL A 246 11.70 -10.02 14.77
C VAL A 246 10.83 -11.25 14.96
N GLU A 247 11.17 -12.36 14.31
CA GLU A 247 10.38 -13.60 14.34
C GLU A 247 11.22 -14.78 14.84
N LYS A 248 10.63 -15.65 15.66
CA LYS A 248 11.28 -16.92 16.02
C LYS A 248 11.29 -17.87 14.83
N HIS A 249 12.33 -18.68 14.72
CA HIS A 249 12.30 -19.81 13.80
C HIS A 249 11.19 -20.80 14.15
N PRO A 250 10.58 -21.44 13.15
CA PRO A 250 9.64 -22.53 13.39
C PRO A 250 10.29 -23.63 14.26
N GLY A 251 9.57 -24.10 15.28
CA GLY A 251 10.04 -25.17 16.16
C GLY A 251 10.84 -24.73 17.39
N VAL A 252 11.20 -23.43 17.52
CA VAL A 252 11.81 -22.91 18.75
C VAL A 252 10.79 -22.92 19.88
N GLN A 253 10.98 -23.80 20.85
CA GLN A 253 10.16 -23.88 22.05
C GLN A 253 10.80 -23.07 23.17
N GLY A 254 9.98 -22.28 23.89
CA GLY A 254 10.44 -21.50 25.03
C GLY A 254 10.48 -19.99 24.82
N THR A 255 10.95 -19.31 25.86
CA THR A 255 11.08 -17.86 25.87
C THR A 255 12.43 -17.45 25.32
N VAL A 256 12.45 -16.58 24.31
CA VAL A 256 13.68 -16.01 23.76
C VAL A 256 13.73 -14.54 24.18
N SER A 257 14.81 -14.15 24.84
CA SER A 257 15.08 -12.74 25.18
C SER A 257 16.22 -12.20 24.33
N PHE A 258 16.11 -10.94 23.93
CA PHE A 258 17.07 -10.27 23.07
C PHE A 258 16.99 -8.76 23.28
N GLN A 259 17.96 -8.05 22.75
CA GLN A 259 17.98 -6.60 22.69
C GLN A 259 17.90 -6.18 21.22
N VAL A 260 17.11 -5.16 20.91
CA VAL A 260 17.04 -4.57 19.57
C VAL A 260 17.49 -3.13 19.63
N THR A 261 18.31 -2.71 18.66
CA THR A 261 18.75 -1.32 18.53
C THR A 261 18.74 -0.91 17.06
N VAL A 262 18.58 0.39 16.83
CA VAL A 262 18.63 1.00 15.50
C VAL A 262 19.62 2.15 15.53
N GLN A 263 20.55 2.18 14.60
CA GLN A 263 21.48 3.28 14.40
C GLN A 263 21.19 3.94 13.05
N LEU A 264 21.21 5.27 13.02
CA LEU A 264 21.03 6.06 11.81
C LEU A 264 22.30 6.85 11.55
N THR A 265 22.80 6.79 10.31
CA THR A 265 23.96 7.57 9.86
C THR A 265 23.47 8.78 9.09
N ASP A 266 23.80 9.97 9.58
CA ASP A 266 23.48 11.23 8.91
C ASP A 266 24.49 11.52 7.78
N CYS A 267 24.01 12.05 6.66
CA CYS A 267 24.83 12.59 5.57
C CYS A 267 24.63 14.09 5.34
N SER A 268 23.91 14.77 6.22
CA SER A 268 24.01 16.21 6.36
C SER A 268 25.49 16.54 6.58
N ARG A 269 26.01 17.50 5.80
CA ARG A 269 27.45 17.80 5.78
C ARG A 269 27.96 17.99 7.21
N PRO A 270 29.05 17.35 7.64
CA PRO A 270 29.70 17.71 8.89
C PRO A 270 30.17 19.15 8.73
N SER A 271 29.51 20.08 9.44
CA SER A 271 29.89 21.47 9.68
C SER A 271 31.06 22.00 8.84
N LEU A 272 30.77 22.54 7.65
CA LEU A 272 31.47 23.75 7.25
C LEU A 272 31.04 24.79 8.29
N GLY A 273 31.97 25.14 9.19
CA GLY A 273 31.73 26.09 10.26
C GLY A 273 30.98 27.30 9.74
N ARG A 274 29.85 27.60 10.38
CA ARG A 274 29.04 28.80 10.16
C ARG A 274 29.95 30.03 10.10
N PRO A 275 30.17 30.69 8.94
CA PRO A 275 30.71 32.03 8.96
C PRO A 275 29.61 32.94 9.54
N PRO A 276 29.96 33.89 10.41
CA PRO A 276 28.98 34.79 10.98
C PRO A 276 28.54 35.79 9.89
N PHE A 277 27.23 35.84 9.65
CA PHE A 277 26.49 36.87 8.91
C PHE A 277 26.75 37.02 7.41
N LEU A 278 25.68 36.81 6.63
CA LEU A 278 25.17 37.71 5.59
C LEU A 278 23.75 37.24 5.21
N PRO A 279 22.73 38.11 5.15
CA PRO A 279 21.41 37.74 4.68
C PRO A 279 21.43 37.70 3.15
N SER A 280 20.91 36.64 2.55
CA SER A 280 20.62 36.66 1.12
C SER A 280 19.24 36.05 0.89
N SER A 281 18.34 36.97 0.62
CA SER A 281 17.02 36.76 0.02
C SER A 281 17.12 35.82 -1.18
N ALA A 282 16.46 34.67 -1.09
CA ALA A 282 16.06 33.90 -2.25
C ALA A 282 14.56 34.13 -2.44
N SER A 283 14.24 35.23 -3.13
CA SER A 283 12.97 35.43 -3.79
C SER A 283 12.72 34.26 -4.75
N MET A 284 11.71 33.44 -4.48
CA MET A 284 11.22 32.49 -5.47
C MET A 284 10.56 33.28 -6.60
N ASN A 285 11.12 33.18 -7.80
CA ASN A 285 10.47 33.62 -9.03
C ASN A 285 9.17 32.83 -9.22
N MET A 286 8.04 33.41 -8.83
CA MET A 286 6.74 33.02 -9.35
C MET A 286 6.53 33.70 -10.70
N PRO A 287 6.10 32.98 -11.75
CA PRO A 287 5.61 33.62 -12.96
C PRO A 287 4.27 34.31 -12.65
N HIS A 288 4.22 35.63 -12.84
CA HIS A 288 2.99 36.40 -12.79
C HIS A 288 2.12 36.03 -14.00
N SER A 289 0.95 35.48 -13.71
CA SER A 289 -0.14 35.32 -14.66
C SER A 289 -0.63 36.69 -15.12
N PHE A 290 -0.49 36.98 -16.41
CA PHE A 290 -1.21 38.08 -17.05
C PHE A 290 -2.65 37.67 -17.30
N GLY A 291 -3.57 38.19 -16.49
CA GLY A 291 -4.99 38.28 -16.82
C GLY A 291 -5.38 39.74 -16.93
N SER A 292 -5.70 40.20 -18.14
CA SER A 292 -6.63 41.29 -18.45
C SER A 292 -6.77 41.42 -19.97
N ALA A 293 -7.91 40.98 -20.47
CA ALA A 293 -8.72 41.66 -21.47
C ALA A 293 -10.18 41.25 -21.23
#